data_AF-A0A9P6L336-F1
#
_entry.id   AF-A0A9P6L336-F1
#
_cell.length_a   1.000
_cell.length_b   1.000
_cell.length_c   1.000
_cell.angle_alpha   90.00
_cell.angle_beta   90.00
_cell.angle_gamma   90.00
#
_symmetry.space_group_name_H-M   'P 1'
#
loop_
_entity.id
_entity.type
_entity.pdbx_description
1 polymer ?
#
loop_
_entity_poly.entity_id
_entity_poly.type
_entity_poly.pdbx_seq_one_letter_code
_entity_poly.pdbx_strand_id
1 'polypeptide(L)'
;MDSASHKADAQLFQEVSANLAQQANHFSPSHNFLLSTIEYLEQIVAAAPATERRRINALESHIYRLPPEILSVVASYLPKQALIKASHVSYHWRTVLLASPSLWADLNFHHKRELPAFLERSKSAPIHVAMDKDCTGSYAAFAFLKQHATRIETLVISGLEFSVRNSLPPMPNLRKLDIFFKSNGSRDPLHKIDDRANAKWILPAVTTLIVQGGDAFPFDVPQLTQLQVHSREILAIDKLLHFLNRCPLLEELEVAYERSVHTSRTRETAELPNLRLYNYHTTKNEYLGLLNKLRLPPSCSVVFNYWNGSAAVHQVNHDIPFYNPSPLSEIKRINLKAVGQTGGSIDATVELMDVRSYRVFMVRNVGRSRRVGWIDDHGVVDNLYVAYLKDLDTRAVTILCIESSYRWDLNSAQEVLSCLGGIRMLVLSGPVVAPCVHALCPMAEGDPEYLDPSRWRCPKLDTLVIRSPSFFWCNPMDNIMRCLPAIAQKRKAAGMPFKSISLFISSPWDENENGPMESCSSLEVLRGCVERFEIVLGDDALDWNADDYFFDGLSIRRDRYIFPEDNRCRQSLTRSNVDGDLYHPRLFRPQSEYY
;
A
#
# COMPACT_ATOMS: atom_id res chain seq x y z
N MET A 1 -0.38 39.98 -28.79
CA MET A 1 -1.02 40.68 -29.95
C MET A 1 -2.22 41.56 -29.52
N ASP A 2 -2.30 42.01 -28.27
CA ASP A 2 -3.57 41.87 -27.53
C ASP A 2 -4.36 43.17 -27.39
N SER A 3 -3.68 44.31 -27.52
CA SER A 3 -4.31 45.64 -27.56
C SER A 3 -5.19 45.87 -28.80
N ALA A 4 -5.08 45.02 -29.82
CA ALA A 4 -5.99 45.00 -30.97
C ALA A 4 -7.31 44.29 -30.63
N SER A 5 -7.26 43.13 -29.95
CA SER A 5 -8.47 42.39 -29.53
C SER A 5 -9.33 43.26 -28.62
N HIS A 6 -8.75 43.77 -27.52
CA HIS A 6 -9.48 44.58 -26.55
C HIS A 6 -10.12 45.85 -27.14
N LYS A 7 -9.59 46.39 -28.24
CA LYS A 7 -10.24 47.50 -28.97
C LYS A 7 -11.45 47.03 -29.78
N ALA A 8 -11.36 45.91 -30.49
CA ALA A 8 -12.48 45.33 -31.21
C ALA A 8 -13.62 44.92 -30.25
N ASP A 9 -13.29 44.28 -29.14
CA ASP A 9 -14.25 43.86 -28.10
C ASP A 9 -14.97 45.07 -27.48
N ALA A 10 -14.23 46.16 -27.21
CA ALA A 10 -14.80 47.41 -26.70
C ALA A 10 -15.68 48.15 -27.72
N GLN A 11 -15.31 48.15 -29.00
CA GLN A 11 -16.14 48.73 -30.06
C GLN A 11 -17.43 47.93 -30.26
N LEU A 12 -17.37 46.59 -30.27
CA LEU A 12 -18.54 45.73 -30.38
C LEU A 12 -19.52 45.96 -29.21
N PHE A 13 -19.01 46.13 -27.99
CA PHE A 13 -19.85 46.46 -26.83
C PHE A 13 -20.51 47.84 -26.94
N GLN A 14 -19.79 48.86 -27.43
CA GLN A 14 -20.36 50.18 -27.70
C GLN A 14 -21.44 50.14 -28.80
N GLU A 15 -21.20 49.40 -29.88
CA GLU A 15 -22.12 49.28 -31.01
C GLU A 15 -23.40 48.52 -30.62
N VAL A 16 -23.29 47.43 -29.87
CA VAL A 16 -24.46 46.71 -29.31
C VAL A 16 -25.24 47.63 -28.36
N SER A 17 -24.56 48.34 -27.46
CA SER A 17 -25.21 49.27 -26.52
C SER A 17 -25.92 50.43 -27.23
N ALA A 18 -25.34 50.96 -28.31
CA ALA A 18 -25.94 52.03 -29.11
C ALA A 18 -27.19 51.53 -29.88
N ASN A 19 -27.13 50.34 -30.49
CA ASN A 19 -28.26 49.73 -31.17
C ASN A 19 -29.43 49.44 -30.21
N LEU A 20 -29.14 48.96 -29.00
CA LEU A 20 -30.17 48.75 -27.96
C LEU A 20 -30.82 50.07 -27.52
N ALA A 21 -30.02 51.11 -27.30
CA ALA A 21 -30.53 52.45 -26.98
C ALA A 21 -31.38 53.04 -28.12
N GLN A 22 -31.03 52.78 -29.39
CA GLN A 22 -31.82 53.22 -30.53
C GLN A 22 -33.15 52.45 -30.62
N GLN A 23 -33.15 51.13 -30.42
CA GLN A 23 -34.38 50.32 -30.42
C GLN A 23 -35.33 50.69 -29.27
N ALA A 24 -34.81 50.99 -28.08
CA ALA A 24 -35.62 51.42 -26.93
C ALA A 24 -36.46 52.68 -27.23
N ASN A 25 -35.99 53.56 -28.11
CA ASN A 25 -36.70 54.78 -28.53
C ASN A 25 -37.82 54.54 -29.58
N HIS A 26 -38.12 53.30 -29.95
CA HIS A 26 -39.16 52.97 -30.94
C HIS A 26 -40.30 52.07 -30.41
N PHE A 27 -40.24 51.58 -29.17
CA PHE A 27 -41.29 50.75 -28.59
C PHE A 27 -42.23 51.55 -27.68
N SER A 28 -43.53 51.51 -27.99
CA SER A 28 -44.59 52.03 -27.11
C SER A 28 -44.71 51.16 -25.84
N PRO A 29 -44.90 51.73 -24.64
CA PRO A 29 -44.59 51.06 -23.38
C PRO A 29 -45.67 50.06 -22.93
N SER A 30 -45.66 48.86 -23.51
CA SER A 30 -46.18 47.67 -22.81
C SER A 30 -45.12 47.22 -21.80
N HIS A 31 -45.40 47.41 -20.51
CA HIS A 31 -44.44 47.19 -19.41
C HIS A 31 -43.78 45.79 -19.45
N ASN A 32 -44.57 44.77 -19.82
CA ASN A 32 -44.12 43.38 -19.94
C ASN A 32 -43.02 43.19 -20.98
N PHE A 33 -43.02 43.95 -22.10
CA PHE A 33 -41.98 43.86 -23.13
C PHE A 33 -40.65 44.41 -22.65
N LEU A 34 -40.67 45.47 -21.83
CA LEU A 34 -39.46 46.01 -21.20
C LEU A 34 -38.88 45.00 -20.19
N LEU A 35 -39.73 44.37 -19.37
CA LEU A 35 -39.30 43.32 -18.44
C LEU A 35 -38.66 42.12 -19.17
N SER A 36 -39.32 41.56 -20.20
CA SER A 36 -38.75 40.45 -20.98
C SER A 36 -37.46 40.85 -21.73
N THR A 37 -37.32 42.13 -22.12
CA THR A 37 -36.09 42.63 -22.74
C THR A 37 -34.96 42.76 -21.73
N ILE A 38 -35.25 43.20 -20.49
CA ILE A 38 -34.28 43.25 -19.40
C ILE A 38 -33.81 41.83 -19.03
N GLU A 39 -34.72 40.89 -18.82
CA GLU A 39 -34.40 39.49 -18.53
C GLU A 39 -33.52 38.85 -19.62
N TYR A 40 -33.81 39.14 -20.90
CA TYR A 40 -33.03 38.66 -22.04
C TYR A 40 -31.63 39.30 -22.11
N LEU A 41 -31.52 40.60 -21.82
CA LEU A 41 -30.23 41.30 -21.76
C LEU A 41 -29.38 40.85 -20.58
N GLU A 42 -29.97 40.60 -19.41
CA GLU A 42 -29.28 40.01 -18.26
C GLU A 42 -28.75 38.60 -18.57
N GLN A 43 -29.52 37.77 -19.29
CA GLN A 43 -29.06 36.47 -19.78
C GLN A 43 -27.88 36.60 -20.77
N ILE A 44 -27.90 37.56 -21.70
CA ILE A 44 -26.79 37.82 -22.62
C ILE A 44 -25.54 38.30 -21.86
N VAL A 45 -25.69 39.25 -20.94
CA VAL A 45 -24.57 39.80 -20.14
C VAL A 45 -23.99 38.74 -19.20
N ALA A 46 -24.79 37.82 -18.67
CA ALA A 46 -24.29 36.66 -17.92
C ALA A 46 -23.58 35.62 -18.82
N ALA A 47 -24.05 35.44 -20.06
CA ALA A 47 -23.48 34.48 -21.02
C ALA A 47 -22.17 34.94 -21.68
N ALA A 48 -21.96 36.25 -21.87
CA ALA A 48 -20.77 36.78 -22.54
C ALA A 48 -19.45 36.44 -21.82
N PRO A 49 -19.28 36.65 -20.49
CA PRO A 49 -18.08 36.22 -19.76
C PRO A 49 -17.84 34.71 -19.80
N ALA A 50 -18.90 33.89 -19.86
CA ALA A 50 -18.78 32.44 -20.01
C ALA A 50 -18.31 32.05 -21.42
N THR A 51 -18.74 32.80 -22.44
CA THR A 51 -18.34 32.59 -23.84
C THR A 51 -16.89 33.01 -24.05
N GLU A 52 -16.47 34.17 -23.55
CA GLU A 52 -15.10 34.64 -23.69
C GLU A 52 -14.10 33.78 -22.89
N ARG A 53 -14.46 33.35 -21.67
CA ARG A 53 -13.66 32.35 -20.95
C ARG A 53 -13.53 31.04 -21.73
N ARG A 54 -14.52 30.59 -22.50
CA ARG A 54 -14.37 29.41 -23.38
C ARG A 54 -13.40 29.69 -24.52
N ARG A 55 -13.43 30.87 -25.13
CA ARG A 55 -12.52 31.29 -26.21
C ARG A 55 -11.07 31.32 -25.74
N ILE A 56 -10.78 32.03 -24.65
CA ILE A 56 -9.44 32.12 -24.04
C ILE A 56 -8.93 30.72 -23.67
N ASN A 57 -9.74 29.93 -22.97
CA ASN A 57 -9.37 28.54 -22.64
C ASN A 57 -9.00 27.72 -23.88
N ALA A 58 -9.83 27.73 -24.92
CA ALA A 58 -9.61 26.94 -26.13
C ALA A 58 -8.37 27.37 -26.95
N LEU A 59 -7.99 28.64 -26.90
CA LEU A 59 -6.83 29.18 -27.61
C LEU A 59 -5.53 28.99 -26.82
N GLU A 60 -5.50 29.38 -25.55
CA GLU A 60 -4.27 29.57 -24.78
C GLU A 60 -3.90 28.36 -23.92
N SER A 61 -4.88 27.66 -23.33
CA SER A 61 -4.57 26.58 -22.41
C SER A 61 -4.25 25.28 -23.14
N HIS A 62 -2.97 24.91 -23.09
CA HIS A 62 -2.41 23.68 -23.69
C HIS A 62 -3.17 22.40 -23.29
N ILE A 63 -3.87 22.38 -22.15
CA ILE A 63 -4.68 21.26 -21.68
C ILE A 63 -5.80 20.88 -22.67
N TYR A 64 -6.39 21.85 -23.39
CA TYR A 64 -7.43 21.56 -24.39
C TYR A 64 -6.87 21.13 -25.76
N ARG A 65 -5.53 21.03 -25.87
CA ARG A 65 -4.83 20.44 -27.03
C ARG A 65 -4.39 18.99 -26.76
N LEU A 66 -4.67 18.45 -25.57
CA LEU A 66 -4.45 17.03 -25.26
C LEU A 66 -5.41 16.15 -26.10
N PRO A 67 -4.95 15.03 -26.68
CA PRO A 67 -5.84 14.07 -27.31
C PRO A 67 -6.90 13.53 -26.32
N PRO A 68 -8.14 13.24 -26.77
CA PRO A 68 -9.21 12.69 -25.94
C PRO A 68 -8.81 11.45 -25.12
N GLU A 69 -7.90 10.64 -25.66
CA GLU A 69 -7.36 9.44 -25.05
C GLU A 69 -6.50 9.79 -23.83
N ILE A 70 -5.57 10.75 -23.99
CA ILE A 70 -4.71 11.24 -22.90
C ILE A 70 -5.55 11.90 -21.82
N LEU A 71 -6.55 12.71 -22.20
CA LEU A 71 -7.45 13.35 -21.26
C LEU A 71 -8.31 12.32 -20.49
N SER A 72 -8.73 11.24 -21.16
CA SER A 72 -9.43 10.12 -20.52
C SER A 72 -8.53 9.33 -19.58
N VAL A 73 -7.25 9.10 -19.93
CA VAL A 73 -6.27 8.46 -19.05
C VAL A 73 -6.03 9.32 -17.80
N VAL A 74 -5.79 10.63 -17.95
CA VAL A 74 -5.67 11.56 -16.81
C VAL A 74 -6.90 11.51 -15.91
N ALA A 75 -8.10 11.51 -16.50
CA ALA A 75 -9.36 11.44 -15.75
C ALA A 75 -9.64 10.08 -15.10
N SER A 76 -8.99 8.98 -15.53
CA SER A 76 -9.10 7.66 -14.91
C SER A 76 -8.49 7.60 -13.50
N TYR A 77 -7.57 8.52 -13.19
CA TYR A 77 -6.99 8.69 -11.84
C TYR A 77 -7.86 9.57 -10.91
N LEU A 78 -8.96 10.15 -11.40
CA LEU A 78 -9.82 11.01 -10.58
C LEU A 78 -10.85 10.17 -9.79
N PRO A 79 -11.02 10.42 -8.47
CA PRO A 79 -12.13 9.83 -7.72
C PRO A 79 -13.48 10.31 -8.29
N LYS A 80 -14.54 9.50 -8.17
CA LYS A 80 -15.81 9.71 -8.90
C LYS A 80 -16.44 11.09 -8.73
N GLN A 81 -16.37 11.69 -7.54
CA GLN A 81 -16.88 13.05 -7.31
C GLN A 81 -16.04 14.12 -8.02
N ALA A 82 -14.73 13.89 -8.19
CA ALA A 82 -13.86 14.74 -9.00
C ALA A 82 -14.06 14.49 -10.50
N LEU A 83 -14.30 13.25 -10.95
CA LEU A 83 -14.68 12.95 -12.34
C LEU A 83 -15.99 13.65 -12.75
N ILE A 84 -17.00 13.67 -11.87
CA ILE A 84 -18.21 14.47 -12.08
C ILE A 84 -17.84 15.95 -12.24
N LYS A 85 -17.10 16.55 -11.30
CA LYS A 85 -16.68 17.97 -11.39
C LYS A 85 -15.88 18.26 -12.66
N ALA A 86 -14.98 17.36 -13.08
CA ALA A 86 -14.20 17.44 -14.31
C ALA A 86 -15.09 17.51 -15.56
N SER A 87 -16.20 16.75 -15.59
CA SER A 87 -17.22 16.84 -16.65
C SER A 87 -18.03 18.15 -16.68
N HIS A 88 -17.73 19.10 -15.79
CA HIS A 88 -18.28 20.47 -15.76
C HIS A 88 -17.20 21.56 -15.97
N VAL A 89 -15.90 21.22 -16.10
CA VAL A 89 -14.81 22.20 -16.31
C VAL A 89 -14.93 22.90 -17.66
N SER A 90 -15.18 22.14 -18.74
CA SER A 90 -15.46 22.72 -20.07
C SER A 90 -16.32 21.78 -20.92
N TYR A 91 -16.84 22.28 -22.03
CA TYR A 91 -17.57 21.47 -23.02
C TYR A 91 -16.70 20.35 -23.61
N HIS A 92 -15.41 20.62 -23.86
CA HIS A 92 -14.47 19.61 -24.36
C HIS A 92 -14.28 18.48 -23.35
N TRP A 93 -13.96 18.82 -22.09
CA TRP A 93 -13.85 17.84 -21.01
C TRP A 93 -15.14 17.03 -20.86
N ARG A 94 -16.31 17.70 -20.84
CA ARG A 94 -17.61 17.01 -20.76
C ARG A 94 -17.81 16.01 -21.90
N THR A 95 -17.49 16.42 -23.13
CA THR A 95 -17.67 15.59 -24.33
C THR A 95 -16.75 14.36 -24.29
N VAL A 96 -15.45 14.56 -24.02
CA VAL A 96 -14.47 13.46 -23.92
C VAL A 96 -14.83 12.49 -22.80
N LEU A 97 -15.12 13.00 -21.59
CA LEU A 97 -15.40 12.14 -20.44
C LEU A 97 -16.71 11.36 -20.61
N LEU A 98 -17.75 11.92 -21.26
CA LEU A 98 -19.00 11.18 -21.55
C LEU A 98 -18.88 10.25 -22.78
N ALA A 99 -17.90 10.47 -23.65
CA ALA A 99 -17.58 9.53 -24.73
C ALA A 99 -16.98 8.24 -24.17
N SER A 100 -15.98 8.36 -23.27
CA SER A 100 -15.19 7.28 -22.67
C SER A 100 -15.94 6.46 -21.60
N PRO A 101 -16.46 5.25 -21.90
CA PRO A 101 -17.43 4.58 -21.03
C PRO A 101 -16.80 3.95 -19.78
N SER A 102 -15.53 3.53 -19.86
CA SER A 102 -14.78 2.90 -18.77
C SER A 102 -14.69 3.77 -17.51
N LEU A 103 -14.63 5.10 -17.67
CA LEU A 103 -14.60 6.05 -16.55
C LEU A 103 -15.85 5.95 -15.64
N TRP A 104 -16.97 5.53 -16.21
CA TRP A 104 -18.26 5.36 -15.53
C TRP A 104 -18.52 3.90 -15.12
N ALA A 105 -17.62 2.97 -15.43
CA ALA A 105 -17.86 1.54 -15.31
C ALA A 105 -17.51 0.94 -13.92
N ASP A 106 -16.74 1.66 -13.09
CA ASP A 106 -16.70 1.40 -11.64
C ASP A 106 -17.93 2.01 -10.95
N LEU A 107 -18.68 1.14 -10.25
CA LEU A 107 -20.04 1.31 -9.75
C LEU A 107 -20.14 0.93 -8.27
N ASN A 108 -20.33 1.92 -7.40
CA ASN A 108 -20.37 1.72 -5.95
C ASN A 108 -21.81 1.86 -5.39
N PHE A 109 -22.31 0.82 -4.73
CA PHE A 109 -23.64 0.76 -4.16
C PHE A 109 -23.87 1.65 -2.91
N HIS A 110 -22.85 2.33 -2.38
CA HIS A 110 -23.08 3.47 -1.48
C HIS A 110 -23.73 4.65 -2.21
N HIS A 111 -23.46 4.84 -3.51
CA HIS A 111 -23.94 5.97 -4.31
C HIS A 111 -25.19 5.60 -5.14
N LYS A 112 -26.21 4.99 -4.49
CA LYS A 112 -27.43 4.44 -5.12
C LYS A 112 -28.18 5.42 -6.04
N ARG A 113 -28.04 6.74 -5.82
CA ARG A 113 -28.64 7.79 -6.67
C ARG A 113 -27.89 8.02 -8.00
N GLU A 114 -26.59 7.79 -8.02
CA GLU A 114 -25.70 8.01 -9.18
C GLU A 114 -25.58 6.74 -10.04
N LEU A 115 -25.76 5.57 -9.42
CA LEU A 115 -25.65 4.24 -10.02
C LEU A 115 -26.36 4.09 -11.39
N PRO A 116 -27.61 4.55 -11.61
CA PRO A 116 -28.27 4.39 -12.91
C PRO A 116 -27.58 5.20 -14.03
N ALA A 117 -27.17 6.44 -13.73
CA ALA A 117 -26.52 7.31 -14.70
C ALA A 117 -25.08 6.87 -15.01
N PHE A 118 -24.38 6.24 -14.06
CA PHE A 118 -23.07 5.65 -14.31
C PHE A 118 -23.20 4.36 -15.14
N LEU A 119 -24.17 3.50 -14.80
CA LEU A 119 -24.50 2.29 -15.56
C LEU A 119 -24.82 2.63 -17.03
N GLU A 120 -25.67 3.62 -17.28
CA GLU A 120 -26.01 4.12 -18.62
C GLU A 120 -24.75 4.57 -19.37
N ARG A 121 -23.95 5.47 -18.78
CA ARG A 121 -22.72 6.01 -19.40
C ARG A 121 -21.64 4.96 -19.64
N SER A 122 -21.64 3.87 -18.87
CA SER A 122 -20.72 2.74 -19.05
C SER A 122 -21.01 1.90 -20.30
N LYS A 123 -22.18 2.07 -20.94
CA LYS A 123 -22.59 1.46 -22.22
C LYS A 123 -22.38 -0.07 -22.23
N SER A 124 -21.34 -0.54 -22.94
CA SER A 124 -20.96 -1.94 -23.07
C SER A 124 -19.63 -2.30 -22.38
N ALA A 125 -18.96 -1.35 -21.71
CA ALA A 125 -17.68 -1.59 -21.06
C ALA A 125 -17.81 -2.67 -19.95
N PRO A 126 -16.73 -3.43 -19.65
CA PRO A 126 -16.66 -4.21 -18.43
C PRO A 126 -16.88 -3.32 -17.21
N ILE A 127 -17.64 -3.79 -16.23
CA ILE A 127 -17.96 -3.04 -15.00
C ILE A 127 -17.26 -3.63 -13.79
N HIS A 128 -16.92 -2.73 -12.86
CA HIS A 128 -16.41 -3.06 -11.54
C HIS A 128 -17.49 -2.68 -10.53
N VAL A 129 -17.91 -3.62 -9.69
CA VAL A 129 -19.08 -3.45 -8.81
C VAL A 129 -18.65 -3.58 -7.35
N ALA A 130 -18.91 -2.56 -6.55
CA ALA A 130 -18.65 -2.57 -5.11
C ALA A 130 -19.97 -2.52 -4.31
N MET A 131 -20.14 -3.48 -3.39
CA MET A 131 -21.30 -3.61 -2.51
C MET A 131 -20.84 -3.71 -1.06
N ASP A 132 -21.44 -2.90 -0.18
CA ASP A 132 -21.27 -3.02 1.28
C ASP A 132 -22.38 -3.88 1.92
N LYS A 133 -22.19 -4.24 3.19
CA LYS A 133 -23.10 -5.01 4.06
C LYS A 133 -24.56 -4.50 4.05
N ASP A 134 -24.77 -3.20 3.83
CA ASP A 134 -26.08 -2.55 3.75
C ASP A 134 -26.80 -2.85 2.40
N CYS A 135 -26.18 -3.66 1.54
CA CYS A 135 -26.67 -4.07 0.23
C CYS A 135 -26.73 -5.60 0.05
N THR A 136 -26.02 -6.40 0.83
CA THR A 136 -25.99 -7.88 0.71
C THR A 136 -27.29 -8.57 1.15
N GLY A 137 -28.18 -7.87 1.86
CA GLY A 137 -29.56 -8.31 2.07
C GLY A 137 -30.57 -7.80 1.02
N SER A 138 -30.13 -6.99 0.04
CA SER A 138 -31.05 -6.28 -0.87
C SER A 138 -31.32 -7.08 -2.15
N TYR A 139 -32.58 -7.53 -2.33
CA TYR A 139 -33.02 -8.18 -3.57
C TYR A 139 -32.68 -7.37 -4.85
N ALA A 140 -32.76 -6.03 -4.77
CA ALA A 140 -32.41 -5.14 -5.88
C ALA A 140 -30.93 -5.23 -6.28
N ALA A 141 -30.01 -5.50 -5.34
CA ALA A 141 -28.60 -5.68 -5.62
C ALA A 141 -28.34 -6.99 -6.40
N PHE A 142 -28.97 -8.10 -5.99
CA PHE A 142 -28.87 -9.37 -6.73
C PHE A 142 -29.59 -9.34 -8.07
N ALA A 143 -30.71 -8.61 -8.18
CA ALA A 143 -31.38 -8.35 -9.46
C ALA A 143 -30.45 -7.60 -10.43
N PHE A 144 -29.76 -6.55 -9.95
CA PHE A 144 -28.74 -5.83 -10.73
C PHE A 144 -27.58 -6.75 -11.16
N LEU A 145 -27.02 -7.54 -10.23
CA LEU A 145 -25.95 -8.50 -10.57
C LEU A 145 -26.42 -9.46 -11.66
N LYS A 146 -27.63 -10.02 -11.53
CA LYS A 146 -28.22 -10.94 -12.51
C LYS A 146 -28.47 -10.29 -13.87
N GLN A 147 -28.87 -9.02 -13.89
CA GLN A 147 -29.10 -8.25 -15.12
C GLN A 147 -27.80 -7.91 -15.86
N HIS A 148 -26.68 -7.77 -15.15
CA HIS A 148 -25.40 -7.32 -15.73
C HIS A 148 -24.25 -8.32 -15.63
N ALA A 149 -24.51 -9.57 -15.23
CA ALA A 149 -23.51 -10.59 -14.92
C ALA A 149 -22.46 -10.83 -16.02
N THR A 150 -22.84 -10.68 -17.30
CA THR A 150 -21.94 -10.81 -18.46
C THR A 150 -20.96 -9.65 -18.63
N ARG A 151 -21.18 -8.52 -17.95
CA ARG A 151 -20.30 -7.34 -17.98
C ARG A 151 -19.41 -7.21 -16.74
N ILE A 152 -19.70 -7.93 -15.65
CA ILE A 152 -18.96 -7.78 -14.39
C ILE A 152 -17.57 -8.43 -14.53
N GLU A 153 -16.52 -7.62 -14.45
CA GLU A 153 -15.12 -8.07 -14.48
C GLU A 153 -14.49 -8.03 -13.07
N THR A 154 -14.90 -7.07 -12.24
CA THR A 154 -14.49 -6.98 -10.82
C THR A 154 -15.73 -6.93 -9.95
N LEU A 155 -15.76 -7.72 -8.89
CA LEU A 155 -16.83 -7.72 -7.90
C LEU A 155 -16.25 -7.67 -6.48
N VAL A 156 -16.65 -6.67 -5.72
CA VAL A 156 -16.32 -6.50 -4.30
C VAL A 156 -17.63 -6.58 -3.51
N ILE A 157 -17.74 -7.54 -2.59
CA ILE A 157 -18.94 -7.72 -1.74
C ILE A 157 -18.51 -7.82 -0.27
N SER A 158 -18.90 -6.83 0.53
CA SER A 158 -18.72 -6.83 1.98
C SER A 158 -20.01 -7.24 2.71
N GLY A 159 -19.85 -7.99 3.80
CA GLY A 159 -20.97 -8.46 4.62
C GLY A 159 -21.81 -9.55 3.96
N LEU A 160 -21.19 -10.42 3.15
CA LEU A 160 -21.89 -11.55 2.53
C LEU A 160 -22.27 -12.60 3.58
N GLU A 161 -23.52 -13.05 3.57
CA GLU A 161 -24.01 -14.17 4.39
C GLU A 161 -24.00 -15.47 3.58
N PHE A 162 -23.56 -16.58 4.20
CA PHE A 162 -23.46 -17.89 3.54
C PHE A 162 -24.80 -18.43 3.02
N SER A 163 -25.93 -18.00 3.58
CA SER A 163 -27.29 -18.28 3.11
C SER A 163 -27.55 -17.75 1.68
N VAL A 164 -26.98 -16.59 1.35
CA VAL A 164 -27.16 -15.89 0.07
C VAL A 164 -26.19 -16.40 -1.01
N ARG A 165 -25.32 -17.38 -0.67
CA ARG A 165 -24.37 -18.05 -1.59
C ARG A 165 -25.04 -18.46 -2.90
N ASN A 166 -26.24 -19.04 -2.84
CA ASN A 166 -26.89 -19.61 -4.02
C ASN A 166 -27.59 -18.57 -4.91
N SER A 167 -27.52 -17.28 -4.56
CA SER A 167 -28.17 -16.17 -5.26
C SER A 167 -27.27 -15.41 -6.23
N LEU A 168 -25.95 -15.66 -6.26
CA LEU A 168 -25.08 -15.05 -7.27
C LEU A 168 -25.32 -15.65 -8.66
N PRO A 169 -25.40 -14.81 -9.71
CA PRO A 169 -25.52 -15.29 -11.09
C PRO A 169 -24.18 -15.82 -11.61
N PRO A 170 -24.18 -16.66 -12.66
CA PRO A 170 -22.97 -16.98 -13.42
C PRO A 170 -22.40 -15.71 -14.07
N MET A 171 -21.17 -15.34 -13.70
CA MET A 171 -20.47 -14.16 -14.23
C MET A 171 -19.26 -14.61 -15.06
N PRO A 172 -19.43 -14.89 -16.37
CA PRO A 172 -18.42 -15.56 -17.18
C PRO A 172 -17.16 -14.72 -17.43
N ASN A 173 -17.24 -13.40 -17.27
CA ASN A 173 -16.14 -12.45 -17.48
C ASN A 173 -15.51 -11.95 -16.17
N LEU A 174 -15.90 -12.48 -15.01
CA LEU A 174 -15.39 -12.07 -13.70
C LEU A 174 -13.92 -12.51 -13.56
N ARG A 175 -13.00 -11.55 -13.44
CA ARG A 175 -11.56 -11.77 -13.26
C ARG A 175 -11.09 -11.54 -11.83
N LYS A 176 -11.64 -10.53 -11.16
CA LYS A 176 -11.33 -10.21 -9.76
C LYS A 176 -12.58 -10.33 -8.88
N LEU A 177 -12.45 -11.10 -7.80
CA LEU A 177 -13.49 -11.27 -6.80
C LEU A 177 -12.91 -10.98 -5.41
N ASP A 178 -13.54 -10.07 -4.67
CA ASP A 178 -13.18 -9.70 -3.30
C ASP A 178 -14.43 -9.84 -2.42
N ILE A 179 -14.35 -10.70 -1.40
CA ILE A 179 -15.50 -11.04 -0.55
C ILE A 179 -15.10 -10.89 0.90
N PHE A 180 -15.75 -9.96 1.61
CA PHE A 180 -15.74 -9.95 3.07
C PHE A 180 -17.00 -10.66 3.57
N PHE A 181 -16.83 -11.87 4.11
CA PHE A 181 -17.89 -12.62 4.76
C PHE A 181 -18.30 -11.95 6.08
N LYS A 182 -19.61 -11.91 6.34
CA LYS A 182 -20.14 -11.39 7.60
C LYS A 182 -19.77 -12.35 8.74
N SER A 183 -18.93 -11.90 9.67
CA SER A 183 -18.65 -12.63 10.91
C SER A 183 -19.97 -12.84 11.66
N ASN A 184 -20.41 -14.09 11.70
CA ASN A 184 -21.56 -14.50 12.49
C ASN A 184 -21.12 -14.57 13.95
N GLY A 185 -21.25 -13.47 14.70
CA GLY A 185 -20.84 -13.34 16.10
C GLY A 185 -21.51 -14.31 17.10
N SER A 186 -22.27 -15.30 16.62
CA SER A 186 -22.64 -16.48 17.38
C SER A 186 -21.38 -17.21 17.83
N ARG A 187 -21.25 -17.45 19.15
CA ARG A 187 -20.12 -18.18 19.75
C ARG A 187 -20.25 -19.70 19.61
N ASP A 188 -20.98 -20.19 18.62
CA ASP A 188 -21.17 -21.63 18.39
C ASP A 188 -20.32 -22.10 17.18
N PRO A 189 -19.08 -22.56 17.41
CA PRO A 189 -18.20 -23.09 16.36
C PRO A 189 -18.67 -24.46 15.82
N LEU A 190 -19.81 -24.98 16.27
CA LEU A 190 -20.38 -26.27 15.89
C LEU A 190 -21.76 -26.14 15.23
N HIS A 191 -22.14 -24.93 14.76
CA HIS A 191 -23.11 -24.80 13.68
C HIS A 191 -22.55 -25.43 12.39
N LYS A 192 -22.77 -26.74 12.27
CA LYS A 192 -22.49 -27.55 11.08
C LYS A 192 -23.25 -26.93 9.90
N ILE A 193 -22.54 -26.16 9.08
CA ILE A 193 -22.96 -25.85 7.71
C ILE A 193 -23.14 -27.22 7.05
N ASP A 194 -24.37 -27.60 6.75
CA ASP A 194 -24.68 -28.95 6.29
C ASP A 194 -24.01 -29.17 4.91
N ASP A 195 -22.95 -29.99 4.88
CA ASP A 195 -22.10 -30.20 3.70
C ASP A 195 -22.88 -30.71 2.48
N ARG A 196 -24.12 -31.18 2.69
CA ARG A 196 -25.09 -31.56 1.66
C ARG A 196 -25.55 -30.38 0.79
N ALA A 197 -25.35 -29.14 1.24
CA ALA A 197 -25.68 -27.91 0.51
C ALA A 197 -24.47 -27.26 -0.21
N ASN A 198 -23.39 -28.02 -0.48
CA ASN A 198 -22.16 -27.52 -1.11
C ASN A 198 -22.28 -27.21 -2.62
N ALA A 199 -23.16 -26.29 -2.98
CA ALA A 199 -23.26 -25.72 -4.33
C ALA A 199 -21.98 -24.93 -4.70
N LYS A 200 -21.01 -25.61 -5.33
CA LYS A 200 -19.69 -25.07 -5.67
C LYS A 200 -19.83 -23.90 -6.65
N TRP A 201 -19.22 -22.76 -6.32
CA TRP A 201 -19.21 -21.58 -7.19
C TRP A 201 -18.17 -21.76 -8.29
N ILE A 202 -18.61 -22.15 -9.48
CA ILE A 202 -17.73 -22.28 -10.65
C ILE A 202 -17.49 -20.89 -11.24
N LEU A 203 -16.26 -20.41 -11.14
CA LEU A 203 -15.82 -19.06 -11.49
C LEU A 203 -14.63 -19.15 -12.46
N PRO A 204 -14.89 -19.55 -13.73
CA PRO A 204 -13.86 -20.08 -14.63
C PRO A 204 -12.85 -19.05 -15.11
N ALA A 205 -13.15 -17.75 -15.00
CA ALA A 205 -12.30 -16.64 -15.45
C ALA A 205 -11.60 -15.88 -14.31
N VAL A 206 -11.83 -16.24 -13.04
CA VAL A 206 -11.25 -15.51 -11.90
C VAL A 206 -9.77 -15.83 -11.76
N THR A 207 -8.94 -14.81 -11.96
CA THR A 207 -7.49 -14.84 -11.76
C THR A 207 -7.08 -14.36 -10.37
N THR A 208 -7.85 -13.43 -9.80
CA THR A 208 -7.55 -12.79 -8.51
C THR A 208 -8.72 -12.98 -7.54
N LEU A 209 -8.51 -13.72 -6.46
CA LEU A 209 -9.50 -13.94 -5.40
C LEU A 209 -8.99 -13.37 -4.08
N ILE A 210 -9.81 -12.53 -3.44
CA ILE A 210 -9.58 -12.00 -2.10
C ILE A 210 -10.74 -12.50 -1.22
N VAL A 211 -10.42 -13.16 -0.12
CA VAL A 211 -11.38 -13.74 0.84
C VAL A 211 -11.09 -13.18 2.22
N GLN A 212 -12.03 -12.45 2.81
CA GLN A 212 -11.88 -11.81 4.11
C GLN A 212 -12.92 -12.37 5.09
N GLY A 213 -12.48 -12.90 6.23
CA GLY A 213 -13.34 -13.62 7.19
C GLY A 213 -13.84 -14.99 6.71
N GLY A 214 -14.51 -15.74 7.59
CA GLY A 214 -14.98 -17.09 7.33
C GLY A 214 -13.89 -18.16 7.32
N ASP A 215 -14.33 -19.43 7.13
CA ASP A 215 -13.48 -20.62 7.03
C ASP A 215 -13.70 -21.43 5.73
N ALA A 216 -14.70 -21.05 4.93
CA ALA A 216 -15.17 -21.83 3.79
C ALA A 216 -14.58 -21.34 2.46
N PHE A 217 -14.11 -22.28 1.64
CA PHE A 217 -13.63 -22.05 0.27
C PHE A 217 -14.59 -22.68 -0.76
N PRO A 218 -15.79 -22.09 -0.98
CA PRO A 218 -16.84 -22.64 -1.84
C PRO A 218 -16.52 -22.63 -3.35
N PHE A 219 -15.36 -22.12 -3.74
CA PHE A 219 -15.04 -21.70 -5.12
C PHE A 219 -14.38 -22.80 -5.95
N ASP A 220 -14.69 -22.83 -7.24
CA ASP A 220 -13.89 -23.46 -8.30
C ASP A 220 -13.31 -22.35 -9.17
N VAL A 221 -12.01 -22.12 -9.04
CA VAL A 221 -11.27 -21.05 -9.73
C VAL A 221 -10.02 -21.64 -10.41
N PRO A 222 -10.20 -22.44 -11.48
CA PRO A 222 -9.09 -23.17 -12.11
C PRO A 222 -8.05 -22.27 -12.79
N GLN A 223 -8.37 -20.97 -12.98
CA GLN A 223 -7.48 -19.95 -13.54
C GLN A 223 -6.87 -19.02 -12.47
N LEU A 224 -6.97 -19.38 -11.18
CA LEU A 224 -6.49 -18.54 -10.08
C LEU A 224 -4.96 -18.42 -10.09
N THR A 225 -4.46 -17.20 -10.29
CA THR A 225 -3.03 -16.85 -10.21
C THR A 225 -2.69 -16.07 -8.94
N GLN A 226 -3.65 -15.39 -8.33
CA GLN A 226 -3.48 -14.62 -7.09
C GLN A 226 -4.57 -14.96 -6.07
N LEU A 227 -4.18 -15.41 -4.88
CA LEU A 227 -5.07 -15.61 -3.73
C LEU A 227 -4.65 -14.71 -2.57
N GLN A 228 -5.61 -14.01 -1.96
CA GLN A 228 -5.44 -13.36 -0.67
C GLN A 228 -6.51 -13.88 0.31
N VAL A 229 -6.10 -14.34 1.49
CA VAL A 229 -7.00 -14.82 2.56
C VAL A 229 -6.76 -14.00 3.82
N HIS A 230 -7.71 -13.19 4.26
CA HIS A 230 -7.58 -12.30 5.42
C HIS A 230 -8.64 -12.65 6.50
N SER A 231 -8.42 -13.67 7.33
CA SER A 231 -9.43 -14.11 8.31
C SER A 231 -9.18 -13.61 9.73
N ARG A 232 -10.17 -12.91 10.30
CA ARG A 232 -10.22 -12.58 11.74
C ARG A 232 -10.74 -13.73 12.60
N GLU A 233 -11.15 -14.82 11.96
CA GLU A 233 -11.75 -16.01 12.58
C GLU A 233 -10.75 -17.17 12.51
N ILE A 234 -11.19 -18.36 12.93
CA ILE A 234 -10.33 -19.56 12.91
C ILE A 234 -10.34 -20.12 11.48
N LEU A 235 -9.23 -19.95 10.78
CA LEU A 235 -9.03 -20.51 9.44
C LEU A 235 -8.80 -22.03 9.53
N ALA A 236 -9.70 -22.81 8.94
CA ALA A 236 -9.53 -24.27 8.83
C ALA A 236 -8.45 -24.60 7.78
N ILE A 237 -7.26 -25.04 8.23
CA ILE A 237 -6.10 -25.30 7.36
C ILE A 237 -6.46 -26.33 6.27
N ASP A 238 -7.20 -27.37 6.64
CA ASP A 238 -7.69 -28.42 5.73
C ASP A 238 -8.56 -27.89 4.60
N LYS A 239 -9.54 -27.02 4.89
CA LYS A 239 -10.36 -26.37 3.86
C LYS A 239 -9.52 -25.50 2.91
N LEU A 240 -8.49 -24.83 3.42
CA LEU A 240 -7.54 -24.07 2.60
C LEU A 240 -6.63 -24.97 1.76
N LEU A 241 -6.03 -26.03 2.33
CA LEU A 241 -5.16 -26.96 1.59
C LEU A 241 -5.93 -27.69 0.48
N HIS A 242 -7.16 -28.14 0.77
CA HIS A 242 -8.04 -28.73 -0.22
C HIS A 242 -8.40 -27.73 -1.33
N PHE A 243 -8.54 -26.44 -1.01
CA PHE A 243 -8.76 -25.39 -2.01
C PHE A 243 -7.52 -25.11 -2.86
N LEU A 244 -6.35 -24.97 -2.23
CA LEU A 244 -5.06 -24.72 -2.88
C LEU A 244 -4.69 -25.84 -3.86
N ASN A 245 -4.96 -27.10 -3.53
CA ASN A 245 -4.80 -28.24 -4.44
C ASN A 245 -5.68 -28.20 -5.70
N ARG A 246 -6.66 -27.29 -5.79
CA ARG A 246 -7.47 -27.04 -7.01
C ARG A 246 -6.96 -25.83 -7.82
N CYS A 247 -5.89 -25.17 -7.38
CA CYS A 247 -5.35 -23.94 -7.95
C CYS A 247 -3.90 -24.11 -8.45
N PRO A 248 -3.61 -25.02 -9.40
CA PRO A 248 -2.23 -25.33 -9.82
C PRO A 248 -1.52 -24.17 -10.53
N LEU A 249 -2.25 -23.15 -10.98
CA LEU A 249 -1.74 -21.95 -11.65
C LEU A 249 -1.43 -20.80 -10.66
N LEU A 250 -1.53 -21.03 -9.35
CA LEU A 250 -1.32 -20.01 -8.33
C LEU A 250 0.14 -19.52 -8.31
N GLU A 251 0.35 -18.25 -8.62
CA GLU A 251 1.65 -17.57 -8.61
C GLU A 251 1.88 -16.79 -7.30
N GLU A 252 0.83 -16.22 -6.71
CA GLU A 252 0.90 -15.39 -5.51
C GLU A 252 -0.14 -15.85 -4.47
N LEU A 253 0.33 -16.17 -3.26
CA LEU A 253 -0.49 -16.60 -2.13
C LEU A 253 -0.23 -15.70 -0.93
N GLU A 254 -1.21 -14.87 -0.56
CA GLU A 254 -1.23 -14.12 0.68
C GLU A 254 -2.20 -14.73 1.68
N VAL A 255 -1.75 -14.93 2.93
CA VAL A 255 -2.57 -15.45 4.02
C VAL A 255 -2.32 -14.60 5.27
N ALA A 256 -3.30 -13.81 5.66
CA ALA A 256 -3.34 -13.04 6.91
C ALA A 256 -4.37 -13.63 7.88
N TYR A 257 -4.00 -13.77 9.16
CA TYR A 257 -4.94 -14.15 10.20
C TYR A 257 -4.70 -13.46 11.54
N GLU A 258 -5.79 -13.21 12.27
CA GLU A 258 -5.77 -12.50 13.56
C GLU A 258 -5.85 -13.43 14.78
N ARG A 259 -6.36 -14.66 14.61
CA ARG A 259 -6.60 -15.62 15.70
C ARG A 259 -5.87 -16.93 15.47
N SER A 260 -5.54 -17.62 16.58
CA SER A 260 -4.86 -18.92 16.59
C SER A 260 -5.49 -19.91 15.61
N VAL A 261 -4.70 -20.37 14.65
CA VAL A 261 -5.14 -21.33 13.63
C VAL A 261 -5.34 -22.69 14.29
N HIS A 262 -6.48 -23.35 14.05
CA HIS A 262 -6.67 -24.73 14.48
C HIS A 262 -5.91 -25.68 13.55
N THR A 263 -4.84 -26.27 14.08
CA THR A 263 -4.07 -27.34 13.44
C THR A 263 -4.89 -28.63 13.41
N SER A 264 -5.76 -28.75 12.41
CA SER A 264 -6.41 -30.03 12.11
C SER A 264 -5.35 -31.10 11.85
N ARG A 265 -5.60 -32.33 12.32
CA ARG A 265 -4.65 -33.46 12.24
C ARG A 265 -4.51 -34.04 10.82
N THR A 266 -4.82 -33.26 9.79
CA THR A 266 -4.78 -33.73 8.40
C THR A 266 -3.35 -34.04 7.98
N ARG A 267 -3.20 -35.07 7.14
CA ARG A 267 -1.91 -35.41 6.51
C ARG A 267 -1.74 -34.77 5.14
N GLU A 268 -2.79 -34.14 4.62
CA GLU A 268 -2.77 -33.40 3.36
C GLU A 268 -1.68 -32.32 3.34
N THR A 269 -1.22 -32.06 2.12
CA THR A 269 -0.28 -31.01 1.73
C THR A 269 -0.77 -30.42 0.42
N ALA A 270 -0.48 -29.15 0.15
CA ALA A 270 -0.81 -28.51 -1.13
C ALA A 270 0.44 -28.36 -2.00
N GLU A 271 0.35 -28.77 -3.26
CA GLU A 271 1.43 -28.60 -4.25
C GLU A 271 1.17 -27.36 -5.11
N LEU A 272 2.08 -26.37 -5.04
CA LEU A 272 1.91 -25.08 -5.69
C LEU A 272 3.09 -24.81 -6.65
N PRO A 273 3.22 -25.60 -7.74
CA PRO A 273 4.45 -25.64 -8.56
C PRO A 273 4.80 -24.32 -9.24
N ASN A 274 3.81 -23.43 -9.44
CA ASN A 274 3.98 -22.12 -10.05
C ASN A 274 4.15 -20.98 -9.03
N LEU A 275 4.20 -21.25 -7.71
CA LEU A 275 4.22 -20.19 -6.70
C LEU A 275 5.54 -19.41 -6.73
N ARG A 276 5.41 -18.10 -6.91
CA ARG A 276 6.51 -17.12 -6.97
C ARG A 276 6.60 -16.29 -5.69
N LEU A 277 5.47 -16.07 -5.04
CA LEU A 277 5.36 -15.33 -3.78
C LEU A 277 4.41 -16.03 -2.79
N TYR A 278 4.92 -16.34 -1.61
CA TYR A 278 4.12 -16.69 -0.43
C TYR A 278 4.28 -15.58 0.61
N ASN A 279 3.16 -14.96 1.01
CA ASN A 279 3.13 -13.79 1.89
C ASN A 279 2.23 -14.08 3.11
N TYR A 280 2.83 -14.31 4.28
CA TYR A 280 2.14 -14.82 5.47
C TYR A 280 2.05 -13.76 6.56
N HIS A 281 0.86 -13.22 6.85
CA HIS A 281 0.67 -12.29 7.96
C HIS A 281 0.11 -13.03 9.19
N THR A 282 0.79 -12.90 10.33
CA THR A 282 0.35 -13.47 11.61
C THR A 282 0.39 -12.43 12.72
N THR A 283 -0.59 -12.47 13.63
CA THR A 283 -0.58 -11.71 14.89
C THR A 283 0.13 -12.44 16.03
N LYS A 284 0.58 -13.68 15.81
CA LYS A 284 1.14 -14.58 16.85
C LYS A 284 2.32 -15.41 16.36
N ASN A 285 3.28 -15.62 17.25
CA ASN A 285 4.50 -16.40 17.01
C ASN A 285 4.25 -17.89 16.73
N GLU A 286 3.14 -18.44 17.22
CA GLU A 286 2.99 -19.88 17.51
C GLU A 286 2.82 -20.81 16.28
N TYR A 287 2.47 -20.31 15.08
CA TYR A 287 2.04 -21.19 13.98
C TYR A 287 2.66 -20.84 12.62
N LEU A 288 3.69 -21.58 12.23
CA LEU A 288 4.08 -21.83 10.83
C LEU A 288 3.35 -23.05 10.22
N GLY A 289 2.24 -23.47 10.84
CA GLY A 289 1.55 -24.73 10.55
C GLY A 289 1.08 -24.88 9.10
N LEU A 290 0.74 -23.78 8.42
CA LEU A 290 0.41 -23.80 6.98
C LEU A 290 1.65 -24.02 6.11
N LEU A 291 2.77 -23.34 6.40
CA LEU A 291 4.02 -23.47 5.63
C LEU A 291 4.49 -24.92 5.58
N ASN A 292 4.43 -25.62 6.72
CA ASN A 292 4.80 -27.04 6.86
C ASN A 292 3.88 -27.99 6.06
N LYS A 293 2.85 -27.46 5.39
CA LYS A 293 1.90 -28.17 4.53
C LYS A 293 1.95 -27.73 3.07
N LEU A 294 2.72 -26.70 2.71
CA LEU A 294 2.90 -26.27 1.33
C LEU A 294 4.17 -26.91 0.75
N ARG A 295 4.06 -27.52 -0.43
CA ARG A 295 5.22 -27.87 -1.27
C ARG A 295 5.48 -26.69 -2.21
N LEU A 296 6.47 -25.88 -1.83
CA LEU A 296 6.88 -24.66 -2.55
C LEU A 296 8.00 -24.97 -3.56
N PRO A 297 8.00 -24.36 -4.75
CA PRO A 297 9.10 -24.54 -5.70
C PRO A 297 10.35 -23.75 -5.28
N PRO A 298 11.58 -24.16 -5.65
CA PRO A 298 12.83 -23.48 -5.28
C PRO A 298 13.03 -22.06 -5.85
N SER A 299 12.03 -21.52 -6.54
CA SER A 299 11.89 -20.15 -7.06
C SER A 299 10.94 -19.28 -6.21
N CYS A 300 10.17 -19.85 -5.28
CA CYS A 300 9.24 -19.12 -4.45
C CYS A 300 9.99 -18.20 -3.47
N SER A 301 9.59 -16.93 -3.44
CA SER A 301 9.99 -15.99 -2.38
C SER A 301 9.02 -16.10 -1.21
N VAL A 302 9.54 -16.21 0.02
CA VAL A 302 8.71 -16.29 1.23
C VAL A 302 8.85 -15.03 2.07
N VAL A 303 7.72 -14.46 2.44
CA VAL A 303 7.59 -13.23 3.23
C VAL A 303 6.72 -13.53 4.45
N PHE A 304 7.14 -13.10 5.63
CA PHE A 304 6.40 -13.18 6.88
C PHE A 304 6.17 -11.77 7.44
N ASN A 305 4.91 -11.39 7.60
CA ASN A 305 4.50 -10.12 8.19
C ASN A 305 3.97 -10.37 9.61
N TYR A 306 4.60 -9.79 10.62
CA TYR A 306 4.09 -9.83 11.98
C TYR A 306 3.14 -8.64 12.23
N TRP A 307 1.84 -8.89 12.26
CA TRP A 307 0.84 -7.85 12.50
C TRP A 307 0.48 -7.79 13.98
N ASN A 308 1.18 -6.96 14.76
CA ASN A 308 0.83 -6.78 16.17
C ASN A 308 -0.38 -5.83 16.31
N GLY A 309 -1.56 -6.33 15.91
CA GLY A 309 -2.84 -5.65 16.08
C GLY A 309 -3.12 -5.33 17.54
N SER A 310 -3.88 -4.26 17.82
CA SER A 310 -4.08 -3.71 19.16
C SER A 310 -5.02 -4.56 20.04
N ALA A 311 -4.62 -5.80 20.30
CA ALA A 311 -5.26 -6.70 21.23
C ALA A 311 -4.67 -6.53 22.64
N ALA A 312 -5.52 -6.52 23.66
CA ALA A 312 -5.05 -6.53 25.05
C ALA A 312 -4.30 -7.83 25.33
N VAL A 313 -3.06 -7.72 25.81
CA VAL A 313 -2.20 -8.88 26.08
C VAL A 313 -2.76 -9.69 27.25
N HIS A 314 -3.30 -10.86 26.95
CA HIS A 314 -3.43 -11.95 27.92
C HIS A 314 -2.13 -12.75 27.95
N GLN A 315 -1.78 -13.29 29.13
CA GLN A 315 -0.52 -14.01 29.35
C GLN A 315 -0.40 -15.23 28.41
N VAL A 316 0.80 -15.42 27.86
CA VAL A 316 1.18 -16.55 27.00
C VAL A 316 2.02 -17.52 27.83
N ASN A 317 1.75 -18.83 27.73
CA ASN A 317 2.61 -19.84 28.35
C ASN A 317 3.87 -20.05 27.51
N HIS A 318 5.02 -20.12 28.16
CA HIS A 318 6.33 -20.12 27.49
C HIS A 318 6.83 -21.52 27.04
N ASP A 319 6.16 -22.61 27.44
CA ASP A 319 6.69 -23.98 27.35
C ASP A 319 6.32 -24.76 26.06
N ILE A 320 6.23 -24.10 24.90
CA ILE A 320 5.95 -24.78 23.61
C ILE A 320 7.23 -24.82 22.76
N PRO A 321 7.95 -25.96 22.67
CA PRO A 321 9.14 -26.06 21.84
C PRO A 321 8.78 -26.04 20.34
N PHE A 322 9.58 -25.31 19.55
CA PHE A 322 9.44 -25.27 18.10
C PHE A 322 9.79 -26.63 17.47
N TYR A 323 8.92 -27.13 16.60
CA TYR A 323 9.24 -28.26 15.73
C TYR A 323 10.06 -27.76 14.54
N ASN A 324 11.36 -28.09 14.53
CA ASN A 324 12.31 -27.77 13.46
C ASN A 324 11.74 -28.21 12.08
N PRO A 325 11.40 -27.27 11.17
CA PRO A 325 10.80 -27.64 9.90
C PRO A 325 11.88 -27.93 8.84
N SER A 326 12.08 -29.21 8.55
CA SER A 326 13.00 -29.67 7.49
C SER A 326 12.90 -28.95 6.13
N PRO A 327 11.71 -28.48 5.67
CA PRO A 327 11.59 -27.72 4.41
C PRO A 327 12.32 -26.38 4.35
N LEU A 328 12.73 -25.79 5.48
CA LEU A 328 13.37 -24.46 5.48
C LEU A 328 14.75 -24.45 4.78
N SER A 329 15.41 -25.60 4.68
CA SER A 329 16.76 -25.75 4.12
C SER A 329 16.90 -25.35 2.64
N GLU A 330 15.79 -25.33 1.87
CA GLU A 330 15.79 -24.89 0.47
C GLU A 330 15.37 -23.41 0.28
N ILE A 331 14.95 -22.72 1.35
CA ILE A 331 14.38 -21.37 1.28
C ILE A 331 15.50 -20.32 1.19
N LYS A 332 15.71 -19.79 -0.02
CA LYS A 332 16.77 -18.81 -0.34
C LYS A 332 16.45 -17.37 0.09
N ARG A 333 15.22 -17.08 0.54
CA ARG A 333 14.71 -15.73 0.86
C ARG A 333 13.68 -15.80 1.98
N ILE A 334 13.84 -14.99 3.02
CA ILE A 334 12.92 -14.85 4.14
C ILE A 334 12.80 -13.35 4.44
N ASN A 335 11.67 -12.72 4.16
CA ASN A 335 11.48 -11.32 4.55
C ASN A 335 10.67 -11.22 5.84
N LEU A 336 11.19 -10.58 6.89
CA LEU A 336 10.43 -10.30 8.12
C LEU A 336 10.02 -8.82 8.16
N LYS A 337 8.73 -8.58 8.33
CA LYS A 337 8.05 -7.30 8.06
C LYS A 337 6.87 -7.13 9.04
N ALA A 338 6.19 -5.98 9.11
CA ALA A 338 5.07 -5.75 10.03
C ALA A 338 4.12 -4.60 9.59
N VAL A 339 3.12 -4.23 10.41
CA VAL A 339 2.30 -2.99 10.27
C VAL A 339 1.79 -2.56 11.66
N GLY A 340 1.71 -1.27 11.98
CA GLY A 340 1.24 -0.77 13.29
C GLY A 340 0.54 0.60 13.26
N GLN A 341 -0.31 0.85 14.26
CA GLN A 341 -0.89 2.18 14.54
C GLN A 341 -0.16 2.85 15.73
N THR A 342 -0.30 4.18 15.84
CA THR A 342 0.42 5.03 16.82
C THR A 342 0.12 4.64 18.27
N GLY A 343 0.99 3.82 18.89
CA GLY A 343 0.70 3.15 20.16
C GLY A 343 1.89 2.74 21.04
N GLY A 344 3.06 3.38 20.92
CA GLY A 344 4.10 3.39 21.98
C GLY A 344 4.83 2.07 22.29
N SER A 345 5.59 1.51 21.33
CA SER A 345 6.32 0.25 21.52
C SER A 345 7.77 0.23 21.03
N ILE A 346 8.53 -0.77 21.47
CA ILE A 346 9.63 -1.35 20.66
C ILE A 346 9.04 -1.94 19.37
N ASP A 347 9.84 -2.08 18.32
CA ASP A 347 10.09 -3.42 17.77
C ASP A 347 11.29 -3.40 16.80
N ALA A 348 11.66 -4.58 16.32
CA ALA A 348 12.81 -4.84 15.46
C ALA A 348 12.37 -5.62 14.19
N THR A 349 13.08 -5.51 13.07
CA THR A 349 12.74 -6.31 11.87
C THR A 349 13.97 -6.60 11.01
N VAL A 350 13.94 -7.72 10.27
CA VAL A 350 15.11 -8.36 9.62
C VAL A 350 14.68 -9.17 8.36
N GLU A 351 14.75 -8.62 7.15
CA GLU A 351 14.45 -9.30 5.87
C GLU A 351 15.68 -9.97 5.21
N LEU A 352 15.54 -10.66 4.05
CA LEU A 352 16.63 -11.24 3.23
C LEU A 352 16.36 -11.13 1.69
N MET A 353 17.07 -10.24 0.96
CA MET A 353 16.89 -10.03 -0.50
C MET A 353 17.69 -10.98 -1.45
N ASP A 354 17.57 -10.75 -2.76
CA ASP A 354 18.42 -11.30 -3.85
C ASP A 354 19.05 -10.16 -4.70
N VAL A 355 20.31 -10.32 -5.08
CA VAL A 355 21.11 -9.35 -5.86
C VAL A 355 20.58 -9.18 -7.29
N ARG A 356 19.88 -10.17 -7.86
CA ARG A 356 19.56 -10.20 -9.30
C ARG A 356 18.19 -9.65 -9.70
N SER A 357 17.26 -9.40 -8.78
CA SER A 357 15.85 -9.13 -9.12
C SER A 357 15.32 -7.71 -8.85
N TYR A 358 16.12 -6.79 -8.29
CA TYR A 358 15.82 -5.34 -8.14
C TYR A 358 14.35 -4.96 -7.84
N ARG A 359 13.73 -5.59 -6.84
CA ARG A 359 12.35 -5.28 -6.38
C ARG A 359 12.29 -5.26 -4.85
N VAL A 360 11.63 -4.23 -4.30
CA VAL A 360 11.62 -3.87 -2.88
C VAL A 360 10.20 -3.47 -2.48
N PHE A 361 9.61 -4.06 -1.44
CA PHE A 361 8.25 -3.71 -0.99
C PHE A 361 8.11 -3.79 0.55
N MET A 362 7.76 -2.65 1.17
CA MET A 362 7.97 -2.29 2.60
C MET A 362 6.82 -2.69 3.56
N VAL A 363 6.90 -2.27 4.85
CA VAL A 363 5.82 -2.34 5.89
C VAL A 363 6.36 -2.58 7.35
N ARG A 364 6.27 -1.71 8.38
CA ARG A 364 6.77 -1.93 9.78
C ARG A 364 6.00 -1.08 10.85
N ASN A 365 6.00 -1.25 12.19
CA ASN A 365 6.16 -2.38 13.14
C ASN A 365 5.58 -1.98 14.56
N VAL A 366 5.31 -2.92 15.50
CA VAL A 366 4.60 -2.76 16.82
C VAL A 366 4.78 -4.01 17.71
N GLY A 367 4.74 -3.97 19.07
CA GLY A 367 3.68 -3.42 19.95
C GLY A 367 3.82 -3.75 21.48
N ARG A 368 3.50 -2.80 22.40
CA ARG A 368 3.71 -2.84 23.88
C ARG A 368 2.52 -2.25 24.65
N SER A 369 2.41 -2.59 25.94
CA SER A 369 1.64 -1.82 26.94
C SER A 369 2.47 -1.57 28.23
N ARG A 370 1.87 -0.90 29.22
CA ARG A 370 2.55 -0.26 30.36
C ARG A 370 2.95 -1.20 31.52
N ARG A 371 4.05 -0.80 32.19
CA ARG A 371 4.42 -1.00 33.61
C ARG A 371 3.59 -2.02 34.41
N VAL A 372 4.18 -3.18 34.70
CA VAL A 372 3.85 -4.01 35.87
C VAL A 372 5.16 -4.49 36.49
N GLY A 373 5.34 -4.24 37.80
CA GLY A 373 6.50 -4.69 38.57
C GLY A 373 7.80 -3.90 38.35
N TRP A 374 8.57 -3.73 39.42
CA TRP A 374 10.03 -3.84 39.32
C TRP A 374 10.35 -5.34 39.31
N ILE A 375 11.31 -5.75 38.49
CA ILE A 375 11.96 -7.05 38.53
C ILE A 375 13.46 -6.75 38.47
N ASP A 376 14.24 -7.45 39.27
CA ASP A 376 15.59 -7.02 39.68
C ASP A 376 16.61 -6.97 38.52
N ASP A 377 17.71 -6.22 38.73
CA ASP A 377 18.70 -5.75 37.74
C ASP A 377 19.47 -6.83 36.93
N HIS A 378 19.07 -8.10 37.00
CA HIS A 378 19.70 -9.24 36.32
C HIS A 378 18.73 -10.02 35.41
N GLY A 379 17.48 -9.58 35.26
CA GLY A 379 16.49 -10.18 34.36
C GLY A 379 16.77 -9.93 32.87
N VAL A 380 17.63 -10.73 32.26
CA VAL A 380 17.80 -10.75 30.79
C VAL A 380 16.49 -11.23 30.15
N VAL A 381 15.82 -10.35 29.41
CA VAL A 381 14.72 -10.75 28.52
C VAL A 381 15.36 -11.32 27.25
N ASP A 382 15.30 -12.65 27.09
CA ASP A 382 15.79 -13.31 25.88
C ASP A 382 15.20 -12.66 24.62
N ASN A 383 16.09 -12.18 23.77
CA ASN A 383 15.68 -11.40 22.60
C ASN A 383 15.11 -12.35 21.54
N LEU A 384 13.78 -12.45 21.46
CA LEU A 384 13.03 -13.41 20.64
C LEU A 384 13.58 -13.57 19.22
N TYR A 385 13.98 -12.47 18.58
CA TYR A 385 14.59 -12.44 17.25
C TYR A 385 15.81 -13.37 17.13
N VAL A 386 16.63 -13.47 18.18
CA VAL A 386 17.83 -14.30 18.16
C VAL A 386 17.52 -15.79 18.35
N ALA A 387 16.49 -16.15 19.13
CA ALA A 387 16.03 -17.54 19.20
C ALA A 387 15.62 -18.04 17.81
N TYR A 388 14.81 -17.28 17.07
CA TYR A 388 14.43 -17.61 15.69
C TYR A 388 15.62 -17.70 14.72
N LEU A 389 16.64 -16.84 14.89
CA LEU A 389 17.84 -16.84 14.04
C LEU A 389 18.85 -17.95 14.40
N LYS A 390 18.81 -18.52 15.62
CA LYS A 390 19.62 -19.68 16.03
C LYS A 390 19.10 -21.00 15.44
N ASP A 391 17.79 -21.10 15.17
CA ASP A 391 17.14 -22.30 14.60
C ASP A 391 17.13 -22.34 13.07
N LEU A 392 17.43 -21.23 12.38
CA LEU A 392 17.55 -21.17 10.92
C LEU A 392 18.94 -21.61 10.45
N ASP A 393 19.05 -22.32 9.32
CA ASP A 393 20.35 -22.52 8.67
C ASP A 393 20.82 -21.22 7.98
N THR A 394 21.48 -20.37 8.76
CA THR A 394 22.00 -19.07 8.33
C THR A 394 23.13 -19.17 7.30
N ARG A 395 23.49 -20.37 6.83
CA ARG A 395 24.40 -20.59 5.69
C ARG A 395 23.69 -20.44 4.34
N ALA A 396 22.38 -20.73 4.27
CA ALA A 396 21.56 -20.52 3.08
C ALA A 396 21.24 -19.03 2.83
N VAL A 397 21.46 -18.20 3.85
CA VAL A 397 21.06 -16.79 3.92
C VAL A 397 22.08 -15.87 3.24
N THR A 398 21.70 -15.27 2.09
CA THR A 398 22.64 -14.49 1.26
C THR A 398 22.60 -12.98 1.45
N ILE A 399 21.50 -12.39 1.91
CA ILE A 399 21.33 -10.94 2.12
C ILE A 399 20.51 -10.75 3.40
N LEU A 400 20.63 -9.62 4.11
CA LEU A 400 19.86 -9.24 5.28
C LEU A 400 19.33 -7.80 5.14
N CYS A 401 18.18 -7.45 5.70
CA CYS A 401 17.62 -6.09 5.65
C CYS A 401 16.96 -5.69 6.98
N ILE A 402 17.66 -4.91 7.80
CA ILE A 402 17.20 -4.51 9.13
C ILE A 402 16.46 -3.18 9.04
N GLU A 403 15.12 -3.18 9.13
CA GLU A 403 14.32 -1.96 9.27
C GLU A 403 13.67 -1.87 10.65
N SER A 404 13.71 -0.68 11.27
CA SER A 404 13.07 -0.42 12.56
C SER A 404 12.81 1.08 12.75
N SER A 405 11.79 1.44 13.51
CA SER A 405 11.47 2.82 13.91
C SER A 405 12.13 3.27 15.22
N TYR A 406 12.91 2.40 15.88
CA TYR A 406 13.51 2.64 17.20
C TYR A 406 14.99 2.29 17.21
N ARG A 407 15.77 2.91 18.11
CA ARG A 407 17.18 2.53 18.31
C ARG A 407 17.24 1.13 18.93
N TRP A 408 18.04 0.24 18.33
CA TRP A 408 18.51 -0.95 19.03
C TRP A 408 19.60 -0.55 20.03
N ASP A 409 19.78 -1.33 21.10
CA ASP A 409 21.04 -1.34 21.82
C ASP A 409 22.13 -2.10 21.02
N LEU A 410 23.39 -1.92 21.43
CA LEU A 410 24.53 -2.53 20.75
C LEU A 410 24.56 -4.06 20.88
N ASN A 411 24.03 -4.61 21.98
CA ASN A 411 24.08 -6.05 22.27
C ASN A 411 23.11 -6.82 21.37
N SER A 412 21.87 -6.32 21.24
CA SER A 412 20.86 -6.82 20.30
C SER A 412 21.38 -6.83 18.86
N ALA A 413 22.03 -5.74 18.44
CA ALA A 413 22.66 -5.64 17.12
C ALA A 413 23.80 -6.66 16.93
N GLN A 414 24.66 -6.81 17.93
CA GLN A 414 25.76 -7.78 17.92
C GLN A 414 25.27 -9.23 17.87
N GLU A 415 24.26 -9.59 18.67
CA GLU A 415 23.80 -10.97 18.81
C GLU A 415 23.11 -11.47 17.53
N VAL A 416 22.26 -10.64 16.92
CA VAL A 416 21.69 -10.87 15.58
C VAL A 416 22.80 -11.11 14.57
N LEU A 417 23.79 -10.21 14.45
CA LEU A 417 24.85 -10.31 13.45
C LEU A 417 25.76 -11.53 13.66
N SER A 418 26.01 -11.99 14.90
CA SER A 418 26.78 -13.22 15.15
C SER A 418 26.11 -14.50 14.68
N CYS A 419 24.80 -14.53 14.54
CA CYS A 419 24.11 -15.73 14.06
C CYS A 419 24.30 -15.95 12.54
N LEU A 420 24.77 -14.93 11.80
CA LEU A 420 24.48 -14.78 10.36
C LEU A 420 25.71 -14.89 9.44
N GLY A 421 26.53 -15.93 9.62
CA GLY A 421 27.77 -16.17 8.85
C GLY A 421 27.62 -16.47 7.34
N GLY A 422 26.40 -16.45 6.79
CA GLY A 422 26.12 -16.58 5.35
C GLY A 422 26.11 -15.26 4.57
N ILE A 423 25.79 -14.14 5.22
CA ILE A 423 25.38 -12.88 4.55
C ILE A 423 26.46 -12.32 3.61
N ARG A 424 26.02 -11.90 2.42
CA ARG A 424 26.77 -11.10 1.45
C ARG A 424 26.26 -9.67 1.28
N MET A 425 25.02 -9.34 1.60
CA MET A 425 24.53 -7.95 1.58
C MET A 425 23.77 -7.64 2.86
N LEU A 426 23.93 -6.42 3.39
CA LEU A 426 23.20 -5.93 4.55
C LEU A 426 22.53 -4.62 4.17
N VAL A 427 21.21 -4.53 4.29
CA VAL A 427 20.45 -3.29 4.23
C VAL A 427 20.14 -2.88 5.68
N LEU A 428 20.26 -1.60 6.01
CA LEU A 428 19.88 -1.03 7.31
C LEU A 428 18.92 0.13 7.06
N SER A 429 17.87 0.29 7.86
CA SER A 429 16.86 1.34 7.69
C SER A 429 16.32 1.82 9.04
N GLY A 430 16.29 3.13 9.23
CA GLY A 430 15.78 3.75 10.46
C GLY A 430 16.81 3.89 11.60
N PRO A 431 16.38 4.19 12.85
CA PRO A 431 17.31 4.54 13.93
C PRO A 431 18.23 3.41 14.43
N VAL A 432 18.13 2.22 13.86
CA VAL A 432 19.02 1.07 14.11
C VAL A 432 20.34 1.13 13.36
N VAL A 433 20.47 2.01 12.35
CA VAL A 433 21.67 2.05 11.50
C VAL A 433 22.93 2.22 12.35
N ALA A 434 23.00 3.23 13.22
CA ALA A 434 24.21 3.47 14.03
C ALA A 434 24.56 2.29 14.97
N PRO A 435 23.64 1.73 15.79
CA PRO A 435 23.89 0.50 16.55
C PRO A 435 24.36 -0.69 15.71
N CYS A 436 23.77 -0.92 14.53
CA CYS A 436 24.16 -2.02 13.65
C CYS A 436 25.53 -1.79 12.99
N VAL A 437 25.82 -0.55 12.59
CA VAL A 437 27.12 -0.13 12.06
C VAL A 437 28.21 -0.33 13.13
N HIS A 438 27.99 0.08 14.38
CA HIS A 438 28.90 -0.24 15.48
C HIS A 438 29.05 -1.75 15.71
N ALA A 439 27.96 -2.52 15.65
CA ALA A 439 27.99 -3.96 15.88
C ALA A 439 28.74 -4.78 14.81
N LEU A 440 28.90 -4.24 13.59
CA LEU A 440 29.75 -4.85 12.56
C LEU A 440 31.24 -4.90 12.94
N CYS A 441 31.71 -3.94 13.75
CA CYS A 441 33.09 -3.86 14.23
C CYS A 441 33.09 -3.37 15.69
N PRO A 442 32.95 -4.27 16.69
CA PRO A 442 32.99 -3.88 18.10
C PRO A 442 34.35 -3.25 18.42
N MET A 443 34.35 -1.92 18.57
CA MET A 443 35.49 -1.16 19.06
C MET A 443 35.72 -1.58 20.52
N ALA A 444 36.91 -2.08 20.83
CA ALA A 444 37.28 -2.34 22.22
C ALA A 444 37.40 -0.99 22.96
N GLU A 445 36.77 -0.88 24.13
CA GLU A 445 36.89 0.29 25.00
C GLU A 445 38.30 0.32 25.63
N GLY A 446 39.27 0.88 24.90
CA GLY A 446 40.62 1.10 25.41
C GLY A 446 41.69 1.33 24.34
N ASP A 447 41.62 0.65 23.20
CA ASP A 447 42.72 0.66 22.21
C ASP A 447 42.22 0.54 20.75
N PRO A 448 42.50 1.52 19.86
CA PRO A 448 42.11 1.47 18.46
C PRO A 448 43.05 0.63 17.57
N GLU A 449 44.27 0.31 18.01
CA GLU A 449 45.31 -0.36 17.21
C GLU A 449 45.21 -1.89 17.27
N TYR A 450 44.73 -2.47 18.37
CA TYR A 450 44.66 -3.93 18.55
C TYR A 450 43.29 -4.54 18.17
N LEU A 451 43.09 -4.84 16.89
CA LEU A 451 41.91 -5.57 16.39
C LEU A 451 42.27 -6.85 15.63
N ASP A 452 41.83 -7.98 16.19
CA ASP A 452 41.97 -9.32 15.62
C ASP A 452 40.93 -9.56 14.50
N PRO A 453 41.36 -9.84 13.24
CA PRO A 453 40.46 -10.16 12.13
C PRO A 453 39.57 -11.39 12.35
N SER A 454 39.87 -12.27 13.32
CA SER A 454 39.00 -13.41 13.66
C SER A 454 37.62 -12.97 14.19
N ARG A 455 37.50 -11.73 14.70
CA ARG A 455 36.30 -11.23 15.41
C ARG A 455 35.23 -10.60 14.51
N TRP A 456 35.42 -10.54 13.20
CA TRP A 456 34.40 -10.03 12.27
C TRP A 456 33.19 -10.99 12.19
N ARG A 457 32.04 -10.58 12.76
CA ARG A 457 30.81 -11.41 12.79
C ARG A 457 30.26 -11.76 11.40
N CYS A 458 30.46 -10.89 10.40
CA CYS A 458 30.02 -11.09 9.02
C CYS A 458 31.18 -10.96 8.01
N PRO A 459 32.06 -11.98 7.86
CA PRO A 459 33.23 -11.88 6.99
C PRO A 459 32.84 -11.79 5.51
N LYS A 460 31.80 -12.53 5.08
CA LYS A 460 31.32 -12.61 3.68
C LYS A 460 30.57 -11.35 3.18
N LEU A 461 30.40 -10.33 4.01
CA LEU A 461 29.59 -9.14 3.72
C LEU A 461 30.21 -8.28 2.60
N ASP A 462 29.75 -8.48 1.38
CA ASP A 462 30.15 -7.78 0.15
C ASP A 462 29.50 -6.38 0.03
N THR A 463 28.21 -6.23 0.36
CA THR A 463 27.47 -4.97 0.15
C THR A 463 26.82 -4.46 1.43
N LEU A 464 26.82 -3.15 1.65
CA LEU A 464 26.11 -2.48 2.74
C LEU A 464 25.24 -1.32 2.21
N VAL A 465 23.92 -1.45 2.33
CA VAL A 465 22.95 -0.40 2.00
C VAL A 465 22.45 0.22 3.30
N ILE A 466 22.33 1.54 3.36
CA ILE A 466 21.82 2.29 4.51
C ILE A 466 20.70 3.21 4.03
N ARG A 467 19.59 3.24 4.76
CA ARG A 467 18.45 4.15 4.56
C ARG A 467 18.28 5.01 5.80
N SER A 468 18.67 6.28 5.68
CA SER A 468 18.49 7.24 6.78
C SER A 468 17.01 7.56 6.96
N PRO A 469 16.47 7.60 8.20
CA PRO A 469 15.12 8.07 8.46
C PRO A 469 15.06 9.60 8.54
N SER A 470 13.96 10.20 8.05
CA SER A 470 13.65 11.63 8.10
C SER A 470 13.23 12.16 9.50
N PHE A 471 13.75 11.58 10.60
CA PHE A 471 13.30 11.89 11.96
C PHE A 471 14.19 12.91 12.71
N PHE A 472 13.69 14.15 12.74
CA PHE A 472 14.18 15.43 13.28
C PHE A 472 14.92 15.53 14.65
N TRP A 473 15.25 14.44 15.36
CA TRP A 473 15.54 14.52 16.81
C TRP A 473 17.00 14.32 17.27
N CYS A 474 17.89 13.85 16.39
CA CYS A 474 19.36 13.90 16.51
C CYS A 474 19.91 13.78 15.09
N ASN A 475 21.01 14.44 14.72
CA ASN A 475 21.66 14.18 13.41
C ASN A 475 22.10 12.70 13.34
N PRO A 476 21.45 11.83 12.53
CA PRO A 476 21.82 10.42 12.45
C PRO A 476 23.05 10.26 11.56
N MET A 477 23.20 11.17 10.59
CA MET A 477 24.22 11.13 9.56
C MET A 477 25.60 11.31 10.18
N ASP A 478 25.77 12.20 11.16
CA ASP A 478 26.99 12.35 11.97
C ASP A 478 27.57 11.01 12.45
N ASN A 479 26.73 10.18 13.08
CA ASN A 479 27.19 8.91 13.66
C ASN A 479 27.50 7.87 12.59
N ILE A 480 26.71 7.84 11.51
CA ILE A 480 26.97 6.98 10.35
C ILE A 480 28.30 7.38 9.70
N MET A 481 28.49 8.67 9.44
CA MET A 481 29.64 9.25 8.75
C MET A 481 30.94 9.20 9.57
N ARG A 482 30.87 9.20 10.90
CA ARG A 482 32.04 8.97 11.77
C ARG A 482 32.46 7.51 11.82
N CYS A 483 31.50 6.57 11.83
CA CYS A 483 31.80 5.16 12.07
C CYS A 483 32.03 4.34 10.78
N LEU A 484 31.25 4.60 9.73
CA LEU A 484 31.30 3.83 8.48
C LEU A 484 32.66 3.86 7.76
N PRO A 485 33.41 4.99 7.68
CA PRO A 485 34.73 5.01 7.05
C PRO A 485 35.75 4.17 7.81
N ALA A 486 35.76 4.26 9.14
CA ALA A 486 36.65 3.46 9.99
C ALA A 486 36.38 1.96 9.85
N ILE A 487 35.10 1.56 9.70
CA ILE A 487 34.72 0.17 9.44
C ILE A 487 35.18 -0.29 8.05
N ALA A 488 34.96 0.52 7.01
CA ALA A 488 35.40 0.20 5.65
C ALA A 488 36.93 0.10 5.55
N GLN A 489 37.66 1.01 6.19
CA GLN A 489 39.13 0.99 6.24
C GLN A 489 39.66 -0.25 6.98
N LYS A 490 39.07 -0.58 8.14
CA LYS A 490 39.44 -1.79 8.91
C LYS A 490 39.10 -3.09 8.14
N ARG A 491 37.98 -3.14 7.42
CA ARG A 491 37.65 -4.26 6.52
C ARG A 491 38.63 -4.39 5.36
N LYS A 492 39.03 -3.28 4.72
CA LYS A 492 40.03 -3.28 3.65
C LYS A 492 41.40 -3.74 4.16
N ALA A 493 41.85 -3.27 5.32
CA ALA A 493 43.09 -3.70 5.96
C ALA A 493 43.08 -5.21 6.31
N ALA A 494 41.93 -5.74 6.71
CA ALA A 494 41.72 -7.17 6.94
C ALA A 494 41.53 -8.01 5.67
N GLY A 495 41.75 -7.45 4.47
CA GLY A 495 41.62 -8.17 3.19
C GLY A 495 40.17 -8.49 2.77
N MET A 496 39.17 -7.86 3.40
CA MET A 496 37.74 -8.11 3.17
C MET A 496 36.95 -6.82 2.84
N PRO A 497 37.40 -5.98 1.87
CA PRO A 497 36.72 -4.73 1.53
C PRO A 497 35.26 -4.95 1.12
N PHE A 498 34.42 -3.92 1.30
CA PHE A 498 33.08 -3.96 0.71
C PHE A 498 33.18 -3.76 -0.80
N LYS A 499 32.46 -4.58 -1.56
CA LYS A 499 32.23 -4.37 -2.99
C LYS A 499 31.37 -3.14 -3.23
N SER A 500 30.32 -2.93 -2.43
CA SER A 500 29.52 -1.71 -2.56
C SER A 500 28.93 -1.17 -1.27
N ILE A 501 28.84 0.16 -1.18
CA ILE A 501 28.05 0.86 -0.19
C ILE A 501 27.05 1.79 -0.89
N SER A 502 25.79 1.78 -0.44
CA SER A 502 24.74 2.66 -0.97
C SER A 502 24.03 3.40 0.18
N LEU A 503 24.06 4.73 0.18
CA LEU A 503 23.39 5.57 1.17
C LEU A 503 22.15 6.22 0.58
N PHE A 504 20.96 5.88 1.10
CA PHE A 504 19.71 6.56 0.78
C PHE A 504 19.47 7.66 1.83
N ILE A 505 19.39 8.91 1.37
CA ILE A 505 19.22 10.10 2.21
C ILE A 505 17.86 10.72 1.93
N SER A 506 17.02 10.82 2.97
CA SER A 506 15.63 11.33 2.91
C SER A 506 15.50 12.82 3.23
N SER A 507 16.59 13.50 3.53
CA SER A 507 16.60 14.86 4.08
C SER A 507 17.78 15.62 3.50
N PRO A 508 17.65 16.93 3.22
CA PRO A 508 18.74 17.67 2.59
C PRO A 508 19.97 17.74 3.48
N TRP A 509 21.15 17.78 2.84
CA TRP A 509 22.42 18.01 3.50
C TRP A 509 22.58 19.50 3.73
N ASP A 510 22.70 19.92 4.99
CA ASP A 510 22.88 21.34 5.30
C ASP A 510 24.38 21.70 5.15
N GLU A 511 24.71 22.34 4.02
CA GLU A 511 26.08 22.81 3.75
C GLU A 511 26.51 23.95 4.70
N ASN A 512 25.59 24.63 5.39
CA ASN A 512 25.93 25.66 6.38
C ASN A 512 26.43 25.03 7.69
N GLU A 513 25.87 23.89 8.09
CA GLU A 513 26.31 23.14 9.29
C GLU A 513 27.51 22.21 8.99
N ASN A 514 27.54 21.59 7.80
CA ASN A 514 28.44 20.46 7.50
C ASN A 514 29.50 20.77 6.43
N GLY A 515 29.47 21.96 5.81
CA GLY A 515 30.24 22.28 4.61
C GLY A 515 29.69 21.60 3.34
N PRO A 516 30.22 21.95 2.14
CA PRO A 516 29.83 21.28 0.91
C PRO A 516 30.18 19.80 1.00
N MET A 517 29.27 18.93 0.55
CA MET A 517 29.38 17.47 0.76
C MET A 517 30.69 16.90 0.21
N GLU A 518 31.27 17.52 -0.83
CA GLU A 518 32.56 17.17 -1.42
C GLU A 518 33.73 17.24 -0.42
N SER A 519 33.68 18.18 0.53
CA SER A 519 34.74 18.39 1.54
C SER A 519 34.66 17.41 2.72
N CYS A 520 33.65 16.53 2.73
CA CYS A 520 33.49 15.53 3.78
C CYS A 520 34.53 14.40 3.62
N SER A 521 35.67 14.53 4.31
CA SER A 521 36.77 13.54 4.32
C SER A 521 36.35 12.10 4.65
N SER A 522 35.24 11.91 5.37
CA SER A 522 34.62 10.60 5.57
C SER A 522 34.14 9.94 4.27
N LEU A 523 33.62 10.71 3.30
CA LEU A 523 33.26 10.19 1.97
C LEU A 523 34.49 9.85 1.13
N GLU A 524 35.59 10.62 1.24
CA GLU A 524 36.86 10.31 0.59
C GLU A 524 37.45 8.98 1.08
N VAL A 525 37.49 8.79 2.41
CA VAL A 525 37.96 7.53 3.01
C VAL A 525 37.06 6.36 2.60
N LEU A 526 35.74 6.55 2.51
CA LEU A 526 34.82 5.53 2.01
C LEU A 526 35.08 5.16 0.54
N ARG A 527 35.21 6.17 -0.34
CA ARG A 527 35.55 6.00 -1.76
C ARG A 527 36.90 5.31 -1.95
N GLY A 528 37.87 5.56 -1.06
CA GLY A 528 39.15 4.85 -1.02
C GLY A 528 39.06 3.40 -0.52
N CYS A 529 37.94 2.97 0.07
CA CYS A 529 37.80 1.67 0.75
C CYS A 529 36.83 0.67 0.11
N VAL A 530 36.07 1.04 -0.93
CA VAL A 530 35.03 0.20 -1.57
C VAL A 530 35.08 0.24 -3.09
N GLU A 531 34.61 -0.80 -3.78
CA GLU A 531 34.65 -0.85 -5.26
C GLU A 531 33.59 0.05 -5.92
N ARG A 532 32.41 0.22 -5.29
CA ARG A 532 31.33 1.13 -5.70
C ARG A 532 30.76 1.87 -4.50
N PHE A 533 30.70 3.19 -4.59
CA PHE A 533 29.99 4.03 -3.62
C PHE A 533 28.86 4.79 -4.33
N GLU A 534 27.70 4.90 -3.68
CA GLU A 534 26.47 5.41 -4.30
C GLU A 534 25.63 6.16 -3.27
N ILE A 535 25.14 7.34 -3.64
CA ILE A 535 24.23 8.15 -2.82
C ILE A 535 22.93 8.34 -3.59
N VAL A 536 21.82 7.97 -2.98
CA VAL A 536 20.48 8.05 -3.56
C VAL A 536 19.65 9.04 -2.75
N LEU A 537 19.02 9.98 -3.45
CA LEU A 537 18.26 11.07 -2.84
C LEU A 537 16.76 10.79 -2.99
N GLY A 538 16.00 10.96 -1.90
CA GLY A 538 14.54 10.82 -1.91
C GLY A 538 13.82 12.04 -2.48
N ASP A 539 12.53 11.89 -2.83
CA ASP A 539 11.69 12.95 -3.41
C ASP A 539 11.49 14.18 -2.49
N ASP A 540 11.83 14.10 -1.20
CA ASP A 540 11.81 15.26 -0.29
C ASP A 540 13.04 16.19 -0.45
N ALA A 541 14.08 15.75 -1.19
CA ALA A 541 15.31 16.51 -1.43
C ALA A 541 15.25 17.37 -2.72
N LEU A 542 14.08 17.95 -3.03
CA LEU A 542 13.80 18.67 -4.28
C LEU A 542 14.71 19.88 -4.55
N ASP A 543 15.23 20.52 -3.49
CA ASP A 543 16.12 21.68 -3.60
C ASP A 543 17.57 21.30 -4.01
N TRP A 544 17.92 20.01 -4.09
CA TRP A 544 19.25 19.58 -4.55
C TRP A 544 19.35 19.64 -6.08
N ASN A 545 20.24 20.51 -6.58
CA ASN A 545 20.65 20.50 -7.98
C ASN A 545 21.70 19.40 -8.26
N ALA A 546 21.32 18.14 -8.04
CA ALA A 546 22.18 16.95 -8.17
C ALA A 546 22.80 16.74 -9.56
N ASP A 547 22.40 17.53 -10.57
CA ASP A 547 22.97 17.51 -11.92
C ASP A 547 24.27 18.35 -12.03
N ASP A 548 24.57 19.20 -11.05
CA ASP A 548 25.81 20.00 -11.00
C ASP A 548 27.02 19.20 -10.49
N TYR A 549 26.79 18.10 -9.76
CA TYR A 549 27.82 17.38 -9.01
C TYR A 549 28.37 16.15 -9.77
N PHE A 550 29.39 16.35 -10.61
CA PHE A 550 30.09 15.28 -11.33
C PHE A 550 31.29 14.75 -10.54
N PHE A 551 31.20 13.50 -10.07
CA PHE A 551 32.26 12.82 -9.31
C PHE A 551 32.82 11.59 -10.02
N ASP A 552 34.14 11.45 -10.09
CA ASP A 552 34.79 10.24 -10.61
C ASP A 552 34.54 9.01 -9.71
N GLY A 553 33.58 8.16 -10.09
CA GLY A 553 33.31 6.87 -9.44
C GLY A 553 32.36 6.94 -8.22
N LEU A 554 31.77 8.09 -7.91
CA LEU A 554 30.59 8.16 -7.04
C LEU A 554 29.34 8.28 -7.92
N SER A 555 28.42 7.32 -7.81
CA SER A 555 27.12 7.42 -8.49
C SER A 555 26.14 8.18 -7.59
N ILE A 556 25.79 9.41 -7.94
CA ILE A 556 24.60 10.08 -7.36
C ILE A 556 23.38 9.77 -8.24
N ARG A 557 22.24 9.48 -7.62
CA ARG A 557 20.96 9.23 -8.32
C ARG A 557 19.79 9.89 -7.62
N ARG A 558 18.93 10.56 -8.38
CA ARG A 558 17.55 10.91 -7.96
C ARG A 558 16.61 9.80 -8.45
N ASP A 559 16.04 9.03 -7.54
CA ASP A 559 15.02 8.01 -7.84
C ASP A 559 13.64 8.52 -7.40
N ARG A 560 12.72 8.78 -8.34
CA ARG A 560 11.33 9.14 -8.01
C ARG A 560 10.58 7.93 -7.45
N TYR A 561 10.11 8.02 -6.22
CA TYR A 561 9.51 6.93 -5.45
C TYR A 561 8.14 7.32 -4.86
N ILE A 562 7.15 7.42 -5.75
CA ILE A 562 5.77 7.75 -5.39
C ILE A 562 5.18 6.68 -4.45
N PHE A 563 5.00 7.03 -3.18
CA PHE A 563 4.29 6.19 -2.22
C PHE A 563 2.79 6.15 -2.52
N PRO A 564 2.14 4.97 -2.49
CA PRO A 564 0.68 4.90 -2.56
C PRO A 564 0.06 5.35 -1.22
N GLU A 565 -0.52 6.55 -1.19
CA GLU A 565 -1.32 7.00 -0.04
C GLU A 565 -2.56 6.12 0.16
N ASP A 566 -2.59 5.30 1.21
CA ASP A 566 -3.79 4.52 1.57
C ASP A 566 -4.85 5.43 2.21
N ASN A 567 -5.59 6.12 1.35
CA ASN A 567 -6.60 7.12 1.70
C ASN A 567 -7.81 6.57 2.49
N ARG A 568 -7.87 5.25 2.76
CA ARG A 568 -8.97 4.60 3.50
C ARG A 568 -9.05 4.99 4.99
N CYS A 569 -7.98 5.49 5.59
CA CYS A 569 -7.94 5.73 7.04
C CYS A 569 -8.53 7.09 7.51
N ARG A 570 -8.88 8.01 6.60
CA ARG A 570 -9.36 9.37 6.96
C ARG A 570 -10.88 9.50 7.18
N GLN A 571 -11.70 8.53 6.79
CA GLN A 571 -13.17 8.65 6.84
C GLN A 571 -13.83 8.11 8.13
N SER A 572 -13.09 7.42 9.01
CA SER A 572 -13.65 6.74 10.19
C SER A 572 -13.53 7.51 11.51
N LEU A 573 -13.04 8.76 11.51
CA LEU A 573 -12.71 9.53 12.72
C LEU A 573 -13.58 10.77 12.98
N THR A 574 -14.72 10.91 12.31
CA THR A 574 -15.64 12.06 12.47
C THR A 574 -17.09 11.67 12.77
N ARG A 575 -17.31 10.68 13.65
CA ARG A 575 -18.54 10.54 14.49
C ARG A 575 -18.48 9.37 15.49
N SER A 576 -18.17 9.67 16.76
CA SER A 576 -18.52 8.85 17.92
C SER A 576 -18.33 9.65 19.22
N ASN A 577 -19.36 10.39 19.64
CA ASN A 577 -19.60 10.89 21.02
C ASN A 577 -20.80 11.87 21.07
N VAL A 578 -22.01 11.38 20.78
CA VAL A 578 -23.25 11.89 21.39
C VAL A 578 -24.23 10.70 21.45
N ASP A 579 -24.37 10.08 22.61
CA ASP A 579 -25.60 9.38 22.99
C ASP A 579 -26.39 10.33 23.89
N GLY A 580 -27.72 10.41 23.70
CA GLY A 580 -28.52 11.48 24.30
C GLY A 580 -30.00 11.50 23.87
N ASP A 581 -30.66 10.35 24.03
CA ASP A 581 -32.10 10.12 24.24
C ASP A 581 -33.21 10.91 23.51
N LEU A 582 -34.25 10.14 23.14
CA LEU A 582 -35.67 10.52 23.00
C LEU A 582 -36.06 11.63 21.98
N TYR A 583 -36.78 11.24 20.92
CA TYR A 583 -38.19 11.67 20.71
C TYR A 583 -38.92 10.82 19.64
N HIS A 584 -40.26 10.77 19.72
CA HIS A 584 -41.11 9.97 18.83
C HIS A 584 -41.22 10.51 17.38
N PRO A 585 -41.52 9.64 16.39
CA PRO A 585 -41.59 10.02 14.98
C PRO A 585 -42.84 10.84 14.64
N ARG A 586 -42.70 11.82 13.75
CA ARG A 586 -43.82 12.43 13.02
C ARG A 586 -43.71 12.16 11.53
N LEU A 587 -44.86 11.81 10.95
CA LEU A 587 -45.06 11.56 9.52
C LEU A 587 -44.75 12.81 8.70
N PHE A 588 -44.05 12.65 7.58
CA PHE A 588 -44.11 13.57 6.46
C PHE A 588 -44.58 12.82 5.21
N ARG A 589 -45.66 13.30 4.60
CA ARG A 589 -46.06 12.91 3.25
C ARG A 589 -45.14 13.61 2.24
N PRO A 590 -44.84 13.01 1.07
CA PRO A 590 -44.42 13.80 -0.07
C PRO A 590 -45.58 14.71 -0.51
N GLN A 591 -45.28 15.98 -0.80
CA GLN A 591 -46.15 16.83 -1.61
C GLN A 591 -45.58 16.91 -3.04
N SER A 592 -46.47 17.07 -4.00
CA SER A 592 -46.21 17.06 -5.44
C SER A 592 -46.09 18.47 -6.01
N GLU A 593 -45.31 18.59 -7.10
CA GLU A 593 -45.31 19.73 -8.05
C GLU A 593 -44.83 21.08 -7.44
N TYR A 594 -44.24 22.03 -8.17
CA TYR A 594 -44.38 22.46 -9.56
C TYR A 594 -43.06 23.02 -10.13
N TYR A 595 -42.97 23.03 -11.47
CA TYR A 595 -41.93 23.63 -12.35
C TYR A 595 -40.51 23.04 -12.26
#